data_AF-D0VBK4-F1
#
_entry.id   AF-D0VBK4-F1
#
_cell.length_a   1.000
_cell.length_b   1.000
_cell.length_c   1.000
_cell.angle_alpha   90.00
_cell.angle_beta   90.00
_cell.angle_gamma   90.00
#
_symmetry.space_group_name_H-M   'P 1'
#
loop_
_entity.id
_entity.type
_entity.pdbx_description
1 polymer ?
#
loop_
_entity_poly.entity_id
_entity_poly.type
_entity_poly.pdbx_seq_one_letter_code
_entity_poly.pdbx_strand_id
1 'polypeptide(L)'
;ATYFLAGDLYHEFEMNYFNTSWIKNWRLSLCHTDSIHTPQSHEEFHETKTEDLLKAMITMSHAWEEPLKHLISAVPTLKESSDKMLQRTNALRNRTLVLQERMKIILTRSQNEFEKDPYPVWSGLADLQSSDEDTRLFAFYSLLRCLKRDTHKMDTYLMMLRCRELFKTECFHD
;
A
#
# COMPACT_ATOMS: atom_id res chain seq x y z
N ALA A 1 -10.55 -2.15 7.81
CA ALA A 1 -9.37 -2.59 7.03
C ALA A 1 -8.60 -1.35 6.55
N THR A 2 -7.29 -1.44 6.38
CA THR A 2 -6.46 -0.31 5.89
C THR A 2 -6.76 -0.02 4.42
N TYR A 3 -7.09 -1.06 3.66
CA TYR A 3 -7.57 -0.99 2.28
C TYR A 3 -8.76 -0.05 2.09
N PHE A 4 -9.78 -0.09 2.95
CA PHE A 4 -10.96 0.78 2.78
C PHE A 4 -10.61 2.27 2.83
N LEU A 5 -9.68 2.68 3.70
CA LEU A 5 -9.22 4.07 3.73
C LEU A 5 -8.47 4.45 2.45
N ALA A 6 -7.64 3.54 1.92
CA ALA A 6 -6.90 3.77 0.67
C ALA A 6 -7.86 3.81 -0.53
N GLY A 7 -8.89 2.96 -0.53
CA GLY A 7 -9.96 2.95 -1.51
C GLY A 7 -10.76 4.24 -1.51
N ASP A 8 -11.19 4.71 -0.35
CA ASP A 8 -11.91 5.98 -0.20
C ASP A 8 -11.06 7.18 -0.63
N LEU A 9 -9.78 7.21 -0.22
CA LEU A 9 -8.87 8.29 -0.60
C LEU A 9 -8.61 8.30 -2.11
N TYR A 10 -8.37 7.13 -2.72
CA TYR A 10 -8.23 6.99 -4.16
C TYR A 10 -9.49 7.44 -4.90
N HIS A 11 -10.67 7.00 -4.44
CA HIS A 11 -11.94 7.35 -5.07
C HIS A 11 -12.25 8.84 -4.96
N GLU A 12 -12.02 9.45 -3.79
CA GLU A 12 -12.20 10.89 -3.62
C GLU A 12 -11.25 11.69 -4.50
N PHE A 13 -9.99 11.25 -4.65
CA PHE A 13 -9.07 11.90 -5.59
C PHE A 13 -9.55 11.75 -7.04
N GLU A 14 -9.93 10.54 -7.44
CA GLU A 14 -10.40 10.24 -8.80
C GLU A 14 -11.62 11.09 -9.17
N MET A 15 -12.59 11.21 -8.27
CA MET A 15 -13.81 11.99 -8.52
C MET A 15 -13.55 13.49 -8.73
N ASN A 16 -12.51 14.06 -8.11
CA ASN A 16 -12.26 15.50 -8.13
C ASN A 16 -11.16 15.92 -9.12
N TYR A 17 -10.21 15.03 -9.42
CA TYR A 17 -8.98 15.40 -10.15
C TYR A 17 -8.68 14.53 -11.36
N PHE A 18 -9.43 13.46 -11.62
CA PHE A 18 -9.10 12.54 -12.70
C PHE A 18 -9.19 13.18 -14.09
N ASN A 19 -8.15 12.96 -14.90
CA ASN A 19 -8.12 13.35 -16.30
C ASN A 19 -8.08 12.10 -17.19
N THR A 20 -9.02 12.00 -18.12
CA THR A 20 -9.16 10.84 -19.03
C THR A 20 -7.95 10.65 -19.95
N SER A 21 -7.16 11.69 -20.20
CA SER A 21 -5.91 11.59 -20.97
C SER A 21 -4.89 10.63 -20.33
N TRP A 22 -4.94 10.46 -19.00
CA TRP A 22 -4.03 9.60 -18.25
C TRP A 22 -4.28 8.11 -18.46
N ILE A 23 -5.43 7.69 -19.01
CA ILE A 23 -5.77 6.27 -19.22
C ILE A 23 -4.69 5.54 -20.03
N LYS A 24 -4.05 6.23 -20.98
CA LYS A 24 -2.95 5.67 -21.78
C LYS A 24 -1.70 5.39 -20.95
N ASN A 25 -1.39 6.29 -20.01
CA ASN A 25 -0.19 6.21 -19.17
C ASN A 25 -0.44 5.39 -17.88
N TRP A 26 -1.70 5.23 -17.47
CA TRP A 26 -2.11 4.49 -16.28
C TRP A 26 -1.57 3.05 -16.28
N ARG A 27 -1.60 2.37 -17.44
CA ARG A 27 -1.10 0.99 -17.60
C ARG A 27 0.42 0.90 -17.48
N LEU A 28 1.13 2.00 -17.68
CA LEU A 28 2.59 2.07 -17.69
C LEU A 28 3.16 2.55 -16.34
N SER A 29 2.34 3.18 -15.49
CA SER A 29 2.77 3.51 -14.13
C SER A 29 3.08 2.21 -13.37
N LEU A 30 4.35 1.98 -13.06
CA LEU A 30 4.79 0.92 -12.16
C LEU A 30 4.71 1.42 -10.73
N CYS A 31 4.46 0.51 -9.79
CA CYS A 31 4.55 0.84 -8.38
C CYS A 31 5.96 0.50 -7.89
N HIS A 32 6.52 1.31 -7.00
CA HIS A 32 7.89 1.07 -6.50
C HIS A 32 8.02 -0.28 -5.79
N THR A 33 6.93 -0.85 -5.31
CA THR A 33 6.84 -2.16 -4.66
C THR A 33 6.75 -3.34 -5.63
N ASP A 34 6.74 -3.13 -6.95
CA ASP A 34 6.60 -4.21 -7.94
C ASP A 34 7.76 -5.22 -7.92
N SER A 35 8.93 -4.82 -7.43
CA SER A 35 10.08 -5.71 -7.25
C SER A 35 9.98 -6.60 -6.00
N ILE A 36 9.00 -6.36 -5.12
CA ILE A 36 8.78 -7.23 -3.95
C ILE A 36 8.09 -8.49 -4.46
N HIS A 37 8.75 -9.63 -4.32
CA HIS A 37 8.15 -10.90 -4.66
C HIS A 37 6.98 -11.19 -3.70
N THR A 38 5.79 -11.35 -4.27
CA THR A 38 4.56 -11.65 -3.54
C THR A 38 3.73 -12.64 -4.34
N PRO A 39 3.00 -13.55 -3.71
CA PRO A 39 2.14 -14.49 -4.44
C PRO A 39 1.09 -13.83 -5.31
N GLN A 40 1.01 -14.25 -6.57
CA GLN A 40 0.04 -13.74 -7.56
C GLN A 40 -1.19 -14.64 -7.70
N SER A 41 -1.14 -15.87 -7.18
CA SER A 41 -2.25 -16.82 -7.20
C SER A 41 -2.54 -17.39 -5.81
N HIS A 42 -3.73 -17.99 -5.67
CA HIS A 42 -4.11 -18.70 -4.46
C HIS A 42 -3.20 -19.91 -4.20
N GLU A 43 -2.79 -20.62 -5.25
CA GLU A 43 -1.87 -21.76 -5.19
C GLU A 43 -0.50 -21.32 -4.66
N GLU A 44 0.11 -20.29 -5.28
CA GLU A 44 1.40 -19.74 -4.86
C GLU A 44 1.36 -19.24 -3.41
N PHE A 45 0.22 -18.68 -2.97
CA PHE A 45 0.04 -18.28 -1.57
C PHE A 45 0.15 -19.46 -0.60
N HIS A 46 -0.49 -20.59 -0.90
CA HIS A 46 -0.47 -21.77 -0.03
C HIS A 46 0.89 -22.46 0.00
N GLU A 47 1.64 -22.39 -1.10
CA GLU A 47 3.02 -22.88 -1.18
C GLU A 47 4.01 -21.98 -0.43
N THR A 48 3.72 -20.67 -0.34
CA THR A 48 4.58 -19.72 0.34
C THR A 48 4.52 -19.89 1.86
N LYS A 49 5.66 -19.83 2.54
CA LYS A 49 5.72 -19.90 4.00
C LYS A 49 5.12 -18.64 4.64
N THR A 50 4.49 -18.80 5.80
CA THR A 50 3.94 -17.69 6.59
C THR A 50 4.98 -16.62 6.90
N GLU A 51 6.22 -17.03 7.19
CA GLU A 51 7.35 -16.12 7.44
C GLU A 51 7.69 -15.26 6.23
N ASP A 52 7.73 -15.85 5.04
CA ASP A 52 8.06 -15.15 3.80
C ASP A 52 6.94 -14.17 3.42
N LEU A 53 5.67 -14.54 3.63
CA LEU A 53 4.52 -13.64 3.50
C LEU A 53 4.61 -12.45 4.46
N LEU A 54 4.94 -12.69 5.73
CA LEU A 54 5.12 -11.65 6.74
C LEU A 54 6.28 -10.72 6.37
N LYS A 55 7.43 -11.27 5.98
CA LYS A 55 8.59 -10.49 5.52
C LYS A 55 8.22 -9.60 4.34
N ALA A 56 7.56 -10.14 3.31
CA ALA A 56 7.11 -9.37 2.16
C ALA A 56 6.18 -8.21 2.54
N MET A 57 5.19 -8.45 3.42
CA MET A 57 4.28 -7.40 3.89
C MET A 57 4.97 -6.34 4.77
N ILE A 58 5.94 -6.74 5.60
CA ILE A 58 6.75 -5.81 6.40
C ILE A 58 7.59 -4.91 5.50
N THR A 59 8.28 -5.51 4.51
CA THR A 59 9.08 -4.78 3.51
C THR A 59 8.22 -3.82 2.70
N MET A 60 7.03 -4.27 2.26
CA MET A 60 6.06 -3.42 1.56
C MET A 60 5.59 -2.25 2.44
N SER A 61 5.25 -2.53 3.71
CA SER A 61 4.84 -1.48 4.66
C SER A 61 5.95 -0.46 4.90
N HIS A 62 7.21 -0.90 4.97
CA HIS A 62 8.38 -0.03 5.10
C HIS A 62 8.56 0.86 3.85
N ALA A 63 8.44 0.27 2.66
CA ALA A 63 8.54 1.00 1.39
C ALA A 63 7.48 2.12 1.26
N TRP A 64 6.39 2.06 2.03
CA TRP A 64 5.34 3.08 2.07
C TRP A 64 5.56 4.20 3.11
N GLU A 65 6.55 4.09 3.98
CA GLU A 65 6.77 5.08 5.06
C GLU A 65 7.07 6.48 4.53
N GLU A 66 8.08 6.62 3.65
CA GLU A 66 8.44 7.91 3.04
C GLU A 66 7.36 8.43 2.09
N PRO A 67 6.80 7.64 1.15
CA PRO A 67 5.73 8.11 0.27
C PRO A 67 4.51 8.65 1.04
N LEU A 68 4.13 8.02 2.16
CA LEU A 68 3.01 8.50 2.98
C LEU A 68 3.33 9.83 3.69
N LYS A 69 4.58 10.07 4.11
CA LYS A 69 5.00 11.38 4.66
C LYS A 69 4.90 12.47 3.60
N HIS A 70 5.37 12.19 2.38
CA HIS A 70 5.28 13.14 1.27
C HIS A 70 3.83 13.38 0.85
N LEU A 71 3.00 12.34 0.80
CA LEU A 71 1.59 12.47 0.50
C LEU A 71 0.84 13.34 1.53
N ILE A 72 1.12 13.19 2.84
CA ILE A 72 0.55 14.07 3.88
C ILE A 72 0.90 15.54 3.62
N SER A 73 2.14 15.80 3.21
CA SER A 73 2.62 17.16 2.94
C SER A 73 2.04 17.74 1.64
N ALA A 74 1.75 16.87 0.65
CA ALA A 74 1.29 17.27 -0.66
C ALA A 74 -0.25 17.42 -0.75
N VAL A 75 -1.04 16.65 0.02
CA VAL A 75 -2.51 16.74 -0.02
C VAL A 75 -3.04 18.18 0.13
N PRO A 76 -2.55 19.01 1.07
CA PRO A 76 -2.99 20.40 1.21
C PRO A 76 -2.70 21.31 0.01
N THR A 77 -1.82 20.88 -0.91
CA THR A 77 -1.51 21.65 -2.12
C THR A 77 -2.48 21.38 -3.27
N LEU A 78 -3.35 20.37 -3.15
CA LEU A 78 -4.40 20.12 -4.12
C LEU A 78 -5.48 21.20 -4.01
N LYS A 79 -5.87 21.78 -5.15
CA LYS A 79 -6.95 22.76 -5.18
C LYS A 79 -8.23 22.13 -4.65
N GLU A 80 -8.92 22.78 -3.71
CA GLU A 80 -10.17 22.28 -3.11
C GLU A 80 -10.02 20.93 -2.37
N SER A 81 -8.80 20.60 -1.89
CA SER A 81 -8.60 19.39 -1.08
C SER A 81 -9.48 19.40 0.17
N SER A 82 -10.18 18.31 0.45
CA SER A 82 -11.01 18.22 1.65
C SER A 82 -10.16 17.90 2.89
N ASP A 83 -10.55 18.43 4.06
CA ASP A 83 -9.97 18.02 5.35
C ASP A 83 -10.04 16.50 5.55
N LYS A 84 -11.05 15.85 4.96
CA LYS A 84 -11.23 14.39 5.02
C LYS A 84 -10.13 13.65 4.27
N MET A 85 -9.63 14.16 3.14
CA MET A 85 -8.50 13.55 2.44
C MET A 85 -7.27 13.52 3.34
N LEU A 86 -6.94 14.66 3.95
CA LEU A 86 -5.78 14.76 4.84
C LEU A 86 -5.94 13.86 6.08
N GLN A 87 -7.13 13.81 6.68
CA GLN A 87 -7.42 12.91 7.80
C GLN A 87 -7.24 11.44 7.41
N ARG A 88 -7.74 11.02 6.24
CA ARG A 88 -7.56 9.65 5.74
C ARG A 88 -6.10 9.32 5.47
N THR A 89 -5.34 10.22 4.86
CA THR A 89 -3.90 10.02 4.61
C THR A 89 -3.12 9.85 5.93
N ASN A 90 -3.42 10.66 6.94
CA ASN A 90 -2.82 10.50 8.28
C ASN A 90 -3.20 9.16 8.91
N ALA A 91 -4.48 8.77 8.82
CA ALA A 91 -4.95 7.49 9.34
C ALA A 91 -4.29 6.30 8.63
N LEU A 92 -4.07 6.39 7.31
CA LEU A 92 -3.35 5.39 6.52
C LEU A 92 -1.92 5.24 7.02
N ARG A 93 -1.17 6.34 7.17
CA ARG A 93 0.19 6.31 7.73
C ARG A 93 0.24 5.64 9.08
N ASN A 94 -0.63 6.04 10.01
CA ASN A 94 -0.65 5.50 11.36
C ASN A 94 -1.00 4.00 11.37
N ARG A 95 -1.98 3.58 10.56
CA ARG A 95 -2.35 2.16 10.47
C ARG A 95 -1.27 1.32 9.82
N THR A 96 -0.59 1.80 8.79
CA THR A 96 0.54 1.10 8.16
C THR A 96 1.68 0.87 9.15
N LEU A 97 2.03 1.88 9.96
CA LEU A 97 3.05 1.73 11.01
C LEU A 97 2.64 0.71 12.08
N VAL A 98 1.40 0.77 12.56
CA VAL A 98 0.89 -0.20 13.55
C VAL A 98 0.85 -1.62 12.98
N LEU A 99 0.44 -1.79 11.72
CA LEU A 99 0.42 -3.09 11.06
C LEU A 99 1.83 -3.66 10.91
N GLN A 100 2.77 -2.85 10.45
CA GLN A 100 4.17 -3.23 10.31
C GLN A 100 4.75 -3.72 11.64
N GLU A 101 4.54 -2.97 12.73
CA GLU A 101 5.02 -3.34 14.06
C GLU A 101 4.40 -4.65 14.54
N ARG A 102 3.09 -4.82 14.36
CA ARG A 102 2.40 -6.07 14.74
C ARG A 102 2.91 -7.27 13.94
N MET A 103 3.17 -7.12 12.64
CA MET A 103 3.73 -8.18 11.82
C MET A 103 5.15 -8.56 12.26
N LYS A 104 6.00 -7.57 12.60
CA LYS A 104 7.34 -7.81 13.17
C LYS A 104 7.27 -8.60 14.49
N ILE A 105 6.31 -8.28 15.36
CA ILE A 105 6.10 -9.02 16.62
C ILE A 105 5.68 -10.48 16.34
N ILE A 106 4.83 -10.72 15.34
CA ILE A 106 4.41 -12.08 14.96
C ILE A 106 5.62 -12.88 14.44
N LEU A 107 6.42 -12.28 13.55
CA LEU A 107 7.59 -12.93 12.95
C LEU A 107 8.67 -13.26 13.98
N THR A 108 8.97 -12.35 14.92
CA THR A 108 9.98 -12.62 15.97
C THR A 108 9.54 -13.73 16.93
N ARG A 109 8.24 -13.85 17.20
CA ARG A 109 7.68 -14.94 18.03
C ARG A 109 7.80 -16.31 17.37
N SER A 110 7.89 -16.40 16.04
CA SER A 110 8.14 -17.66 15.35
C SER A 110 9.62 -18.07 15.34
N GLN A 111 10.46 -17.48 16.20
CA GLN A 111 11.92 -17.69 16.24
C GLN A 111 12.64 -17.31 14.94
N ASN A 112 12.01 -16.48 14.11
CA ASN A 112 12.60 -15.97 12.89
C ASN A 112 13.12 -14.56 13.11
N GLU A 113 14.38 -14.35 12.75
CA GLU A 113 14.94 -13.00 12.72
C GLU A 113 14.44 -12.26 11.47
N PHE A 114 13.98 -11.03 11.68
CA PHE A 114 13.79 -10.08 10.60
C PHE A 114 15.13 -9.35 10.41
N GLU A 115 15.96 -9.83 9.48
CA GLU A 115 17.00 -8.97 8.94
C GLU A 115 16.34 -7.80 8.20
N LYS A 116 16.86 -6.59 8.37
CA LYS A 116 16.37 -5.43 7.60
C LYS A 116 16.75 -5.63 6.14
N ASP A 117 15.89 -6.32 5.40
CA ASP A 117 16.03 -6.41 3.96
C ASP A 117 15.92 -5.01 3.36
N PRO A 118 16.73 -4.71 2.32
CA PRO A 118 16.56 -3.49 1.55
C PRO A 118 15.15 -3.45 0.97
N TYR A 119 14.43 -2.35 1.22
CA TYR A 119 13.11 -2.13 0.64
C TYR A 119 13.23 -1.24 -0.61
N PRO A 120 12.33 -1.41 -1.59
CA PRO A 120 12.33 -0.55 -2.77
C PRO A 120 12.10 0.91 -2.39
N VAL A 121 12.93 1.79 -2.92
CA VAL A 121 12.84 3.24 -2.70
C VAL A 121 11.87 3.84 -3.70
N TRP A 122 10.98 4.70 -3.22
CA TRP A 122 10.11 5.50 -4.08
C TRP A 122 10.83 6.76 -4.56
N SER A 123 10.87 6.97 -5.87
CA SER A 123 11.58 8.08 -6.52
C SER A 123 10.65 9.15 -7.13
N GLY A 124 9.37 9.18 -6.76
CA GLY A 124 8.37 10.07 -7.37
C GLY A 124 8.21 11.45 -6.73
N LEU A 125 9.13 11.86 -5.85
CA LEU A 125 8.99 13.12 -5.09
C LEU A 125 8.99 14.36 -5.99
N ALA A 126 9.87 14.39 -6.98
CA ALA A 126 9.97 15.51 -7.92
C ALA A 126 8.66 15.71 -8.70
N ASP A 127 8.08 14.63 -9.22
CA ASP A 127 6.81 14.70 -9.95
C ASP A 127 5.65 15.11 -9.03
N LEU A 128 5.62 14.58 -7.80
CA LEU A 128 4.60 14.95 -6.80
C LEU A 128 4.68 16.44 -6.40
N GLN A 129 5.83 17.06 -6.53
CA GLN A 129 6.07 18.49 -6.24
C GLN A 129 6.13 19.35 -7.51
N SER A 130 5.84 18.79 -8.68
CA SER A 130 5.94 19.50 -9.95
C SER A 130 5.06 20.75 -9.98
N SER A 131 5.57 21.82 -10.57
CA SER A 131 4.78 23.02 -10.87
C SER A 131 3.77 22.76 -11.99
N ASP A 132 4.06 21.82 -12.89
CA ASP A 132 3.14 21.36 -13.92
C ASP A 132 2.00 20.54 -13.28
N GLU A 133 0.77 21.03 -13.43
CA GLU A 133 -0.39 20.45 -12.76
C GLU A 133 -0.69 19.03 -13.25
N ASP A 134 -0.57 18.76 -14.55
CA ASP A 134 -0.86 17.44 -15.11
C ASP A 134 0.13 16.38 -14.59
N THR A 135 1.43 16.70 -14.62
CA THR A 135 2.48 15.87 -14.02
C THR A 135 2.23 15.63 -12.54
N ARG A 136 1.94 16.69 -11.78
CA ARG A 136 1.68 16.60 -10.33
C ARG A 136 0.47 15.71 -10.03
N LEU A 137 -0.66 15.96 -10.67
CA LEU A 137 -1.88 15.19 -10.45
C LEU A 137 -1.74 13.74 -10.92
N PHE A 138 -1.01 13.48 -12.01
CA PHE A 138 -0.70 12.13 -12.44
C PHE A 138 0.19 11.37 -11.44
N ALA A 139 1.15 12.07 -10.79
CA ALA A 139 1.96 11.49 -9.72
C ALA A 139 1.11 11.13 -8.51
N PHE A 140 0.18 12.01 -8.08
CA PHE A 140 -0.81 11.68 -7.05
C PHE A 140 -1.65 10.46 -7.42
N TYR A 141 -2.21 10.47 -8.63
CA TYR A 141 -3.03 9.38 -9.14
C TYR A 141 -2.30 8.03 -9.08
N SER A 142 -1.09 8.00 -9.63
CA SER A 142 -0.24 6.81 -9.67
C SER A 142 0.09 6.32 -8.25
N LEU A 143 0.44 7.24 -7.35
CA LEU A 143 0.77 6.93 -5.97
C LEU A 143 -0.42 6.36 -5.18
N LEU A 144 -1.60 7.00 -5.29
CA LEU A 144 -2.82 6.54 -4.61
C LEU A 144 -3.31 5.20 -5.15
N ARG A 145 -3.19 4.98 -6.46
CA ARG A 145 -3.50 3.69 -7.08
C ARG A 145 -2.60 2.58 -6.53
N CYS A 146 -1.30 2.82 -6.47
CA CYS A 146 -0.34 1.88 -5.89
C CYS A 146 -0.64 1.60 -4.41
N LEU A 147 -0.97 2.64 -3.64
CA LEU A 147 -1.33 2.50 -2.23
C LEU A 147 -2.58 1.64 -2.04
N LYS A 148 -3.63 1.87 -2.84
CA LYS A 148 -4.85 1.05 -2.85
C LYS A 148 -4.55 -0.41 -3.18
N ARG A 149 -3.74 -0.66 -4.20
CA ARG A 149 -3.35 -2.02 -4.61
C ARG A 149 -2.59 -2.76 -3.51
N ASP A 150 -1.58 -2.11 -2.94
CA ASP A 150 -0.71 -2.75 -1.94
C ASP A 150 -1.43 -2.96 -0.61
N THR A 151 -2.27 -2.02 -0.19
CA THR A 151 -3.11 -2.20 1.00
C THR A 151 -4.15 -3.29 0.82
N HIS A 152 -4.74 -3.43 -0.37
CA HIS A 152 -5.61 -4.56 -0.69
C HIS A 152 -4.88 -5.89 -0.58
N LYS A 153 -3.68 -5.97 -1.15
CA LYS A 153 -2.83 -7.17 -1.10
C LYS A 153 -2.48 -7.55 0.35
N MET A 154 -2.02 -6.59 1.16
CA MET A 154 -1.72 -6.84 2.57
C MET A 154 -2.94 -7.28 3.37
N ASP A 155 -4.09 -6.62 3.21
CA ASP A 155 -5.32 -7.01 3.91
C ASP A 155 -5.78 -8.42 3.49
N THR A 156 -5.63 -8.79 2.22
CA THR A 156 -5.94 -10.13 1.70
C THR A 156 -5.02 -11.20 2.31
N TYR A 157 -3.71 -10.98 2.31
CA TYR A 157 -2.76 -11.92 2.91
C TYR A 157 -2.96 -12.06 4.42
N LEU A 158 -3.23 -10.98 5.14
CA LEU A 158 -3.55 -11.05 6.57
C LEU A 158 -4.81 -11.88 6.84
N MET A 159 -5.84 -11.73 6.01
CA MET A 159 -7.06 -12.55 6.10
C MET A 159 -6.77 -14.03 5.84
N MET A 160 -6.02 -14.33 4.78
CA MET A 160 -5.67 -15.71 4.43
C MET A 160 -4.73 -16.37 5.45
N LEU A 161 -3.76 -15.63 5.99
CA LEU A 161 -2.89 -16.10 7.07
C LEU A 161 -3.68 -16.38 8.34
N ARG A 162 -4.59 -15.48 8.73
CA ARG A 162 -5.51 -15.73 9.84
C ARG A 162 -6.27 -17.04 9.62
N CYS A 163 -6.70 -17.30 8.39
CA CYS A 163 -7.41 -18.52 8.06
C CYS A 163 -6.54 -19.78 8.20
N ARG A 164 -5.36 -19.76 7.58
CA ARG A 164 -4.39 -20.83 7.61
C ARG A 164 -3.96 -21.19 9.03
N GLU A 165 -3.61 -20.18 9.83
CA GLU A 165 -2.98 -20.38 11.14
C GLU A 165 -3.98 -20.69 12.26
N LEU A 166 -5.21 -20.14 12.20
CA LEU A 166 -6.20 -20.31 13.28
C LEU A 166 -7.27 -21.36 12.98
N PHE A 167 -7.57 -21.59 11.70
CA PHE A 167 -8.69 -22.42 11.27
C PHE A 167 -8.30 -23.50 10.26
N LYS A 168 -7.00 -23.76 10.08
CA LYS A 168 -6.46 -24.80 9.17
C LYS A 168 -7.12 -24.79 7.79
N THR A 169 -7.34 -23.59 7.22
CA THR A 169 -7.93 -23.35 5.89
C THR A 169 -9.45 -23.55 5.72
N GLU A 170 -10.21 -23.76 6.80
CA GLU A 170 -11.68 -23.96 6.75
C GLU A 170 -12.52 -22.66 6.64
N CYS A 171 -11.92 -21.50 6.40
CA CYS A 171 -12.63 -20.19 6.51
C CYS A 171 -13.39 -19.74 5.27
N PHE A 172 -13.50 -20.59 4.25
CA PHE A 172 -14.32 -20.31 3.06
C PHE A 172 -15.71 -20.96 3.15
N HIS A 173 -16.12 -21.42 4.33
CA HIS A 173 -17.50 -21.79 4.63
C HIS A 173 -18.21 -20.64 5.36
N ASP A 174 -18.89 -19.80 4.58
CA ASP A 174 -20.29 -19.33 4.74
C ASP A 174 -20.56 -18.12 3.84
#